data_AF-Q6RVH2-F1
#
_entry.id   AF-Q6RVH2-F1
#
_cell.length_a   1.000
_cell.length_b   1.000
_cell.length_c   1.000
_cell.angle_alpha   90.00
_cell.angle_beta   90.00
_cell.angle_gamma   90.00
#
_symmetry.space_group_name_H-M   'P 1'
#
loop_
_entity.id
_entity.type
_entity.pdbx_description
1 polymer ?
#
loop_
_entity_poly.entity_id
_entity_poly.type
_entity_poly.pdbx_seq_one_letter_code
_entity_poly.pdbx_strand_id
1 'polypeptide(L)'
;VHFLANDNEIKKLQSQVNLKEAFIKSAAAETFFSWYYYKSKDGEGNELDKELKEGKIPPAFLRSMFYTFGDYRDFLFGTDISKGHGEGSKLKEQIDSLFKNGDQKSPNGKTRQEWWTEHSHEIWEAMLCALVKIGAKKDDFTENYGYNNVKFSDKSTTLEEFAKRPQFLRWLT
;
A
#
# COMPACT_ATOMS: atom_id res chain seq x y z
N VAL A 1 4.65 0.82 9.30
CA VAL A 1 5.40 0.42 8.07
C VAL A 1 6.79 -0.15 8.41
N HIS A 2 6.88 -1.35 9.00
CA HIS A 2 8.15 -1.83 9.60
C HIS A 2 9.38 -1.80 8.65
N PHE A 3 9.27 -2.29 7.41
CA PHE A 3 10.41 -2.34 6.48
C PHE A 3 10.75 -0.99 5.82
N LEU A 4 9.85 0.00 5.88
CA LEU A 4 10.09 1.35 5.35
C LEU A 4 10.32 2.40 6.44
N ALA A 5 10.13 2.05 7.71
CA ALA A 5 10.32 2.95 8.85
C ALA A 5 11.54 2.61 9.70
N ASN A 6 12.09 1.38 9.57
CA ASN A 6 13.26 0.96 10.33
C ASN A 6 14.55 1.29 9.58
N ASP A 7 15.43 2.09 10.20
CA ASP A 7 16.72 2.49 9.63
C ASP A 7 17.60 1.34 9.12
N ASN A 8 17.60 0.20 9.82
CA ASN A 8 18.40 -0.96 9.41
C ASN A 8 17.78 -1.68 8.20
N GLU A 9 16.46 -1.65 8.07
CA GLU A 9 15.77 -2.18 6.88
C GLU A 9 15.92 -1.22 5.68
N ILE A 10 15.83 0.09 5.91
CA ILE A 10 16.02 1.12 4.87
C ILE A 10 17.42 0.97 4.23
N LYS A 11 18.47 0.76 5.04
CA LYS A 11 19.83 0.52 4.53
C LYS A 11 19.95 -0.71 3.63
N LYS A 12 19.02 -1.66 3.66
CA LYS A 12 19.02 -2.85 2.79
C LYS A 12 18.36 -2.58 1.44
N LEU A 13 17.73 -1.42 1.23
CA LEU A 13 17.08 -1.04 -0.03
C LEU A 13 18.11 -0.60 -1.08
N GLN A 14 18.98 -1.52 -1.51
CA GLN A 14 20.10 -1.23 -2.42
C GLN A 14 19.75 -1.42 -3.90
N SER A 15 18.53 -1.88 -4.21
CA SER A 15 18.06 -2.10 -5.57
C SER A 15 16.53 -1.92 -5.68
N GLN A 16 16.04 -1.71 -6.91
CA GLN A 16 14.61 -1.69 -7.21
C GLN A 16 13.90 -3.02 -6.88
N VAL A 17 14.63 -4.14 -6.89
CA VAL A 17 14.12 -5.46 -6.48
C VAL A 17 13.91 -5.50 -4.97
N ASN A 18 14.90 -5.04 -4.19
CA ASN A 18 14.75 -4.99 -2.72
C ASN A 18 13.65 -4.00 -2.32
N LEU A 19 13.51 -2.88 -3.04
CA LEU A 19 12.41 -1.94 -2.85
C LEU A 19 11.05 -2.62 -3.05
N LYS A 20 10.91 -3.43 -4.10
CA LYS A 20 9.66 -4.15 -4.40
C LYS A 20 9.29 -5.10 -3.27
N GLU A 21 10.26 -5.91 -2.85
CA GLU A 21 10.06 -6.83 -1.73
C GLU A 21 9.68 -6.11 -0.44
N ALA A 22 10.31 -4.97 -0.14
CA ALA A 22 10.02 -4.19 1.05
C ALA A 22 8.60 -3.59 1.02
N PHE A 23 8.15 -3.11 -0.15
CA PHE A 23 6.79 -2.61 -0.34
C PHE A 23 5.76 -3.73 -0.17
N ILE A 24 5.95 -4.88 -0.83
CA ILE A 24 5.05 -6.05 -0.72
C ILE A 24 4.96 -6.54 0.73
N LYS A 25 6.10 -6.76 1.38
CA LYS A 25 6.16 -7.23 2.78
C LYS A 25 5.51 -6.24 3.73
N SER A 26 5.76 -4.95 3.53
CA SER A 26 5.15 -3.90 4.35
C SER A 26 3.64 -3.87 4.13
N ALA A 27 3.16 -3.87 2.88
CA ALA A 27 1.74 -3.75 2.57
C ALA A 27 0.94 -4.93 3.17
N ALA A 28 1.47 -6.14 3.08
CA ALA A 28 0.90 -7.31 3.73
C ALA A 28 0.90 -7.18 5.27
N ALA A 29 2.03 -6.80 5.87
CA ALA A 29 2.15 -6.66 7.31
C ALA A 29 1.25 -5.54 7.88
N GLU A 30 1.24 -4.37 7.26
CA GLU A 30 0.38 -3.24 7.67
C GLU A 30 -1.09 -3.63 7.56
N THR A 31 -1.50 -4.31 6.49
CA THR A 31 -2.89 -4.77 6.35
C THR A 31 -3.24 -5.79 7.44
N PHE A 32 -2.35 -6.74 7.72
CA PHE A 32 -2.54 -7.73 8.77
C PHE A 32 -2.74 -7.05 10.14
N PHE A 33 -1.81 -6.19 10.55
CA PHE A 33 -1.92 -5.50 11.84
C PHE A 33 -3.11 -4.53 11.89
N SER A 34 -3.39 -3.82 10.79
CA SER A 34 -4.52 -2.90 10.70
C SER A 34 -5.85 -3.63 10.86
N TRP A 35 -5.98 -4.86 10.35
CA TRP A 35 -7.18 -5.67 10.55
C TRP A 35 -7.43 -5.96 12.03
N TYR A 36 -6.41 -6.46 12.75
CA TYR A 36 -6.55 -6.72 14.18
C TYR A 36 -6.82 -5.45 14.98
N TYR A 37 -6.18 -4.35 14.62
CA TYR A 37 -6.45 -3.06 15.24
C TYR A 37 -7.89 -2.62 15.01
N TYR A 38 -8.37 -2.67 13.76
CA TYR A 38 -9.76 -2.34 13.38
C TYR A 38 -10.76 -3.17 14.20
N LYS A 39 -10.57 -4.49 14.27
CA LYS A 39 -11.39 -5.38 15.10
C LYS A 39 -11.34 -5.07 16.59
N SER A 40 -10.21 -4.61 17.11
CA SER A 40 -10.09 -4.28 18.55
C SER A 40 -10.85 -3.02 18.94
N LYS A 41 -11.16 -2.16 17.97
CA LYS A 41 -11.91 -0.91 18.17
C LYS A 41 -13.40 -1.07 17.92
N ASP A 42 -13.77 -2.09 17.17
CA ASP A 42 -15.14 -2.46 16.89
C ASP A 42 -15.63 -3.42 18.00
N GLY A 43 -16.66 -3.04 18.74
CA GLY A 43 -17.20 -3.87 19.83
C GLY A 43 -17.72 -5.24 19.39
N GLU A 44 -17.81 -5.49 18.07
CA GLU A 44 -18.36 -6.68 17.44
C GLU A 44 -17.32 -7.40 16.54
N GLY A 45 -16.04 -7.41 16.94
CA GLY A 45 -14.95 -8.01 16.16
C GLY A 45 -15.16 -9.45 15.64
N ASN A 46 -16.02 -10.25 16.29
CA ASN A 46 -16.39 -11.59 15.81
C ASN A 46 -17.27 -11.55 14.54
N GLU A 47 -18.18 -10.58 14.42
CA GLU A 47 -19.01 -10.40 13.23
C GLU A 47 -18.15 -9.95 12.05
N LEU A 48 -17.15 -9.09 12.28
CA LEU A 48 -16.20 -8.67 11.24
C LEU A 48 -15.40 -9.85 10.66
N ASP A 49 -14.96 -10.80 11.51
CA ASP A 49 -14.29 -12.02 11.03
C ASP A 49 -15.24 -12.92 10.21
N LYS A 50 -16.54 -12.93 10.53
CA LYS A 50 -17.55 -13.66 9.77
C LYS A 50 -17.80 -13.00 8.40
N GLU A 51 -17.96 -11.69 8.36
CA GLU A 51 -18.08 -10.93 7.09
C GLU A 51 -16.87 -11.18 6.18
N LEU A 52 -15.66 -11.15 6.77
CA LEU A 52 -14.43 -11.40 6.02
C LEU A 52 -14.41 -12.81 5.41
N LYS A 53 -14.81 -13.83 6.18
CA LYS A 53 -14.93 -15.22 5.71
C LYS A 53 -15.98 -15.38 4.61
N GLU A 54 -17.04 -14.59 4.64
CA GLU A 54 -18.07 -14.52 3.59
C GLU A 54 -17.59 -13.77 2.34
N GLY A 55 -16.35 -13.31 2.30
CA GLY A 55 -15.80 -12.65 1.12
C GLY A 55 -15.99 -11.14 1.13
N LYS A 56 -16.37 -10.51 2.26
CA LYS A 56 -16.69 -9.07 2.32
C LYS A 56 -15.67 -8.32 3.16
N ILE A 57 -15.12 -7.25 2.61
CA ILE A 57 -14.30 -6.29 3.37
C ILE A 57 -15.22 -5.19 3.91
N PRO A 58 -15.25 -4.95 5.23
CA PRO A 58 -15.99 -3.84 5.82
C PRO A 58 -15.65 -2.50 5.13
N PRO A 59 -16.64 -1.68 4.71
CA PRO A 59 -16.37 -0.48 3.92
C PRO A 59 -15.40 0.51 4.56
N ALA A 60 -15.46 0.68 5.88
CA ALA A 60 -14.54 1.56 6.61
C ALA A 60 -13.10 1.01 6.59
N PHE A 61 -12.93 -0.30 6.71
CA PHE A 61 -11.63 -0.95 6.60
C PHE A 61 -11.09 -0.87 5.16
N LEU A 62 -11.92 -1.15 4.15
CA LEU A 62 -11.54 -1.00 2.75
C LEU A 62 -11.09 0.42 2.43
N ARG A 63 -11.79 1.43 2.96
CA ARG A 63 -11.36 2.83 2.85
C ARG A 63 -9.95 3.00 3.41
N SER A 64 -9.67 2.51 4.61
CA SER A 64 -8.32 2.62 5.19
C SER A 64 -7.24 1.98 4.31
N MET A 65 -7.53 0.85 3.66
CA MET A 65 -6.60 0.20 2.72
C MET A 65 -6.27 1.09 1.52
N PHE A 66 -7.24 1.82 0.96
CA PHE A 66 -7.00 2.78 -0.13
C PHE A 66 -6.03 3.89 0.29
N TYR A 67 -6.15 4.39 1.52
CA TYR A 67 -5.28 5.45 2.04
C TYR A 67 -3.86 4.93 2.22
N THR A 68 -3.71 3.76 2.85
CA THR A 68 -2.42 3.09 2.99
C THR A 68 -1.75 2.83 1.62
N PHE A 69 -2.52 2.37 0.64
CA PHE A 69 -2.02 2.18 -0.73
C PHE A 69 -1.56 3.50 -1.38
N GLY A 70 -2.32 4.58 -1.17
CA GLY A 70 -1.93 5.93 -1.57
C GLY A 70 -0.64 6.41 -0.90
N ASP A 71 -0.45 6.11 0.38
CA ASP A 71 0.78 6.47 1.10
C ASP A 71 2.00 5.71 0.58
N TYR A 72 1.86 4.44 0.19
CA TYR A 72 2.93 3.72 -0.54
C TYR A 72 3.30 4.41 -1.84
N ARG A 73 2.30 4.91 -2.59
CA ARG A 73 2.58 5.68 -3.81
C ARG A 73 3.39 6.92 -3.47
N ASP A 74 3.01 7.66 -2.44
CA ASP A 74 3.73 8.88 -2.06
C ASP A 74 5.16 8.61 -1.54
N PHE A 75 5.40 7.48 -0.86
CA PHE A 75 6.75 7.05 -0.51
C PHE A 75 7.62 6.83 -1.76
N LEU A 76 7.09 6.16 -2.78
CA LEU A 76 7.83 5.91 -4.02
C LEU A 76 8.15 7.23 -4.75
N PHE A 77 7.16 8.12 -4.85
CA PHE A 77 7.32 9.39 -5.57
C PHE A 77 8.00 10.49 -4.75
N GLY A 78 8.29 10.23 -3.46
CA GLY A 78 8.90 11.20 -2.56
C GLY A 78 8.00 12.41 -2.29
N THR A 79 6.68 12.21 -2.39
CA THR A 79 5.63 13.23 -2.17
C THR A 79 4.94 13.08 -0.83
N ASP A 80 5.41 12.16 0.01
CA ASP A 80 4.88 11.96 1.36
C ASP A 80 5.13 13.20 2.23
N ILE A 81 4.12 13.59 2.99
CA ILE A 81 4.11 14.77 3.88
C ILE A 81 4.17 14.37 5.35
N SER A 82 4.28 13.07 5.65
CA SER A 82 4.32 12.58 7.02
C SER A 82 5.64 12.94 7.69
N LYS A 83 5.56 13.23 8.99
CA LYS A 83 6.77 13.43 9.79
C LYS A 83 7.57 12.13 9.85
N GLY A 84 8.82 12.17 9.37
CA GLY A 84 9.75 11.04 9.43
C GLY A 84 9.81 10.15 8.18
N HIS A 85 8.88 10.29 7.23
CA HIS A 85 8.94 9.62 5.92
C HIS A 85 8.86 10.57 4.72
N GLY A 86 8.48 11.83 4.95
CA GLY A 86 8.47 12.87 3.91
C GLY A 86 9.84 13.49 3.62
N GLU A 87 9.83 14.79 3.31
CA GLU A 87 11.03 15.57 2.95
C GLU A 87 12.14 15.46 4.01
N GLY A 88 13.37 15.22 3.55
CA GLY A 88 14.54 15.03 4.42
C GLY A 88 14.57 13.72 5.22
N SER A 89 13.67 12.77 4.94
CA SER A 89 13.71 11.46 5.57
C SER A 89 14.74 10.52 4.92
N LYS A 90 15.29 9.61 5.73
CA LYS A 90 16.18 8.54 5.26
C LYS A 90 15.52 7.64 4.23
N LEU A 91 14.21 7.38 4.37
CA LEU A 91 13.46 6.58 3.41
C LEU A 91 13.44 7.28 2.05
N LYS A 92 13.08 8.57 2.02
CA LYS A 92 13.05 9.36 0.80
C LYS A 92 14.42 9.40 0.13
N GLU A 93 15.47 9.74 0.89
CA GLU A 93 16.85 9.78 0.38
C GLU A 93 17.28 8.43 -0.22
N GLN A 94 16.96 7.34 0.46
CA GLN A 94 17.28 6.00 -0.02
C GLN A 94 16.52 5.68 -1.31
N ILE A 95 15.21 5.94 -1.38
CA ILE A 95 14.42 5.72 -2.59
C ILE A 95 14.92 6.62 -3.73
N ASP A 96 15.17 7.91 -3.48
CA ASP A 96 15.76 8.84 -4.46
C ASP A 96 17.06 8.28 -5.06
N SER A 97 17.93 7.66 -4.24
CA SER A 97 19.19 7.07 -4.71
C SER A 97 19.01 5.91 -5.70
N LEU A 98 17.87 5.21 -5.65
CA LEU A 98 17.52 4.10 -6.56
C LEU A 98 16.99 4.56 -7.91
N PHE A 99 16.63 5.85 -8.04
CA PHE A 99 16.06 6.46 -9.23
C PHE A 99 16.85 7.74 -9.56
N LYS A 100 18.06 7.59 -10.10
CA LYS A 100 18.94 8.74 -10.44
C LYS A 100 18.27 9.67 -11.46
N ASN A 101 18.35 10.99 -11.20
CA ASN A 101 18.02 12.10 -12.12
C ASN A 101 16.66 12.01 -12.84
N GLY A 102 15.56 11.82 -12.09
CA GLY A 102 14.21 11.89 -12.67
C GLY A 102 13.92 10.75 -13.65
N ASP A 103 13.26 11.05 -14.77
CA ASP A 103 12.82 10.07 -15.79
C ASP A 103 13.96 9.47 -16.65
N GLN A 104 15.22 9.78 -16.37
CA GLN A 104 16.33 9.16 -17.10
C GLN A 104 16.61 7.74 -16.58
N LYS A 105 16.42 6.76 -17.45
CA LYS A 105 16.73 5.35 -17.18
C LYS A 105 18.18 5.23 -16.70
N SER A 106 18.37 4.65 -15.53
CA SER A 106 19.68 4.07 -15.21
C SER A 106 19.98 2.98 -16.24
N PRO A 107 21.25 2.66 -16.54
CA PRO A 107 21.61 1.79 -17.66
C PRO A 107 20.90 0.42 -17.69
N ASN A 108 20.27 0.01 -16.56
CA ASN A 108 19.43 -1.19 -16.44
C ASN A 108 18.24 -1.04 -15.47
N GLY A 109 17.74 0.17 -15.16
CA GLY A 109 16.68 0.36 -14.14
C GLY A 109 15.52 1.23 -14.60
N LYS A 110 14.34 1.00 -14.00
CA LYS A 110 13.06 1.65 -14.35
C LYS A 110 12.99 3.07 -13.82
N THR A 111 12.21 3.92 -14.45
CA THR A 111 11.74 5.17 -13.82
C THR A 111 10.77 4.85 -12.68
N ARG A 112 10.47 5.83 -11.81
CA ARG A 112 9.43 5.65 -10.76
C ARG A 112 8.07 5.29 -11.35
N GLN A 113 7.71 5.91 -12.47
CA GLN A 113 6.44 5.66 -13.13
C GLN A 113 6.38 4.25 -13.75
N GLU A 114 7.46 3.81 -14.41
CA GLU A 114 7.56 2.44 -14.94
C GLU A 114 7.52 1.43 -13.79
N TRP A 115 8.26 1.68 -12.72
CA TRP A 115 8.29 0.82 -11.53
C TRP A 115 6.92 0.73 -10.87
N TRP A 116 6.23 1.86 -10.67
CA TRP A 116 4.88 1.86 -10.09
C TRP A 116 3.90 1.12 -10.96
N THR A 117 3.88 1.40 -12.26
CA THR A 117 2.97 0.75 -13.22
C THR A 117 3.16 -0.76 -13.23
N GLU A 118 4.40 -1.24 -13.09
CA GLU A 118 4.68 -2.67 -13.04
C GLU A 118 4.35 -3.32 -11.71
N HIS A 119 4.53 -2.64 -10.57
CA HIS A 119 4.49 -3.30 -9.26
C HIS A 119 3.32 -2.88 -8.36
N SER A 120 2.53 -1.86 -8.72
CA SER A 120 1.40 -1.37 -7.93
C SER A 120 0.33 -2.45 -7.68
N HIS A 121 0.07 -3.29 -8.69
CA HIS A 121 -0.86 -4.40 -8.55
C HIS A 121 -0.36 -5.47 -7.56
N GLU A 122 0.93 -5.81 -7.60
CA GLU A 122 1.54 -6.74 -6.63
C GLU A 122 1.45 -6.20 -5.19
N ILE A 123 1.59 -4.89 -4.99
CA ILE A 123 1.45 -4.25 -3.68
C ILE A 123 0.03 -4.40 -3.14
N TRP A 124 -0.99 -4.11 -3.98
CA TRP A 124 -2.38 -4.28 -3.59
C TRP A 124 -2.75 -5.75 -3.35
N GLU A 125 -2.27 -6.65 -4.21
CA GLU A 125 -2.45 -8.10 -4.03
C GLU A 125 -1.85 -8.60 -2.72
N ALA A 126 -0.71 -8.04 -2.29
CA ALA A 126 -0.12 -8.36 -0.99
C ALA A 126 -1.06 -7.98 0.18
N MET A 127 -1.75 -6.85 0.08
CA MET A 127 -2.76 -6.43 1.06
C MET A 127 -3.94 -7.41 1.10
N LEU A 128 -4.48 -7.81 -0.06
CA LEU A 128 -5.54 -8.81 -0.14
C LEU A 128 -5.08 -10.18 0.37
N CYS A 129 -3.84 -10.58 0.06
CA CYS A 129 -3.26 -11.84 0.52
C CYS A 129 -3.19 -11.90 2.05
N ALA A 130 -2.89 -10.78 2.73
CA ALA A 130 -2.93 -10.71 4.18
C ALA A 130 -4.34 -11.03 4.74
N LEU A 131 -5.40 -10.53 4.11
CA LEU A 131 -6.78 -10.84 4.49
C LEU A 131 -7.16 -12.30 4.22
N VAL A 132 -6.72 -12.85 3.09
CA VAL A 132 -6.87 -14.30 2.80
C VAL A 132 -6.17 -15.14 3.86
N LYS A 133 -4.99 -14.73 4.33
CA LYS A 133 -4.28 -15.42 5.42
C LYS A 133 -4.98 -15.32 6.76
N ILE A 134 -5.75 -14.25 7.01
CA ILE A 134 -6.56 -14.10 8.21
C ILE A 134 -7.80 -15.01 8.18
N GLY A 135 -8.36 -15.26 6.99
CA GLY A 135 -9.51 -16.16 6.83
C GLY A 135 -10.48 -15.78 5.70
N ALA A 136 -10.16 -14.75 4.91
CA ALA A 136 -10.97 -14.38 3.77
C ALA A 136 -11.01 -15.48 2.70
N LYS A 137 -12.18 -15.69 2.08
CA LYS A 137 -12.34 -16.69 1.02
C LYS A 137 -11.71 -16.20 -0.28
N LYS A 138 -10.67 -16.91 -0.74
CA LYS A 138 -9.78 -16.49 -1.85
C LYS A 138 -10.52 -16.23 -3.16
N ASP A 139 -11.44 -17.12 -3.54
CA ASP A 139 -12.08 -17.09 -4.87
C ASP A 139 -12.97 -15.84 -5.06
N ASP A 140 -13.64 -15.37 -4.01
CA ASP A 140 -14.51 -14.18 -4.05
C ASP A 140 -13.74 -12.85 -3.92
N PHE A 141 -12.53 -12.89 -3.34
CA PHE A 141 -11.76 -11.69 -2.99
C PHE A 141 -11.05 -11.05 -4.19
N THR A 142 -10.42 -11.87 -5.03
CA THR A 142 -9.69 -11.37 -6.21
C THR A 142 -10.60 -10.84 -7.30
N GLU A 143 -11.83 -11.35 -7.41
CA GLU A 143 -12.81 -10.87 -8.39
C GLU A 143 -13.37 -9.50 -7.97
N ASN A 144 -13.83 -9.36 -6.72
CA ASN A 144 -14.51 -8.14 -6.28
C ASN A 144 -13.55 -7.01 -5.85
N TYR A 145 -12.44 -7.36 -5.21
CA TYR A 145 -11.49 -6.38 -4.66
C TYR A 145 -10.17 -6.34 -5.41
N GLY A 146 -10.04 -7.05 -6.54
CA GLY A 146 -8.83 -7.01 -7.38
C GLY A 146 -8.48 -5.60 -7.83
N TYR A 147 -7.20 -5.38 -8.13
CA TYR A 147 -6.61 -4.06 -8.45
C TYR A 147 -7.42 -3.25 -9.48
N ASN A 148 -7.88 -3.92 -10.56
CA ASN A 148 -8.64 -3.27 -11.64
C ASN A 148 -10.13 -3.09 -11.33
N ASN A 149 -10.67 -3.83 -10.36
CA ASN A 149 -12.11 -3.92 -10.11
C ASN A 149 -12.54 -3.07 -8.92
N VAL A 150 -11.67 -2.94 -7.91
CA VAL A 150 -11.99 -2.25 -6.67
C VAL A 150 -12.26 -0.75 -6.90
N LYS A 151 -13.31 -0.25 -6.25
CA LYS A 151 -13.70 1.16 -6.28
C LYS A 151 -13.64 1.76 -4.89
N PHE A 152 -13.37 3.06 -4.83
CA PHE A 152 -13.43 3.83 -3.60
C PHE A 152 -14.88 3.95 -3.08
N SER A 153 -15.08 4.58 -1.92
CA SER A 153 -16.40 4.70 -1.29
C SER A 153 -17.49 5.35 -2.15
N ASP A 154 -17.11 6.14 -3.17
CA ASP A 154 -18.03 6.75 -4.15
C ASP A 154 -18.48 5.79 -5.26
N LYS A 155 -17.98 4.55 -5.26
CA LYS A 155 -18.24 3.48 -6.24
C LYS A 155 -17.83 3.81 -7.68
N SER A 156 -17.07 4.87 -7.91
CA SER A 156 -16.63 5.30 -9.24
C SER A 156 -15.11 5.38 -9.34
N THR A 157 -14.46 5.98 -8.34
CA THR A 157 -13.01 6.22 -8.33
C THR A 157 -12.25 4.89 -8.25
N THR A 158 -11.34 4.66 -9.18
CA THR A 158 -10.42 3.51 -9.17
C THR A 158 -9.32 3.66 -8.11
N LEU A 159 -8.67 2.55 -7.77
CA LEU A 159 -7.52 2.56 -6.84
C LEU A 159 -6.40 3.50 -7.29
N GLU A 160 -6.03 3.46 -8.58
CA GLU A 160 -4.96 4.31 -9.13
C GLU A 160 -5.36 5.79 -9.18
N GLU A 161 -6.60 6.11 -9.55
CA GLU A 161 -7.10 7.50 -9.51
C GLU A 161 -7.09 8.05 -8.08
N PHE A 162 -7.50 7.23 -7.10
CA PHE A 162 -7.43 7.62 -5.70
C PHE A 162 -5.99 7.88 -5.26
N ALA A 163 -5.07 6.95 -5.54
CA ALA A 163 -3.67 7.04 -5.13
C ALA A 163 -2.94 8.26 -5.74
N LYS A 164 -3.31 8.67 -6.97
CA LYS A 164 -2.74 9.86 -7.63
C LYS A 164 -3.17 11.19 -7.02
N ARG A 165 -4.24 11.24 -6.22
CA ARG A 165 -4.68 12.48 -5.58
C ARG A 165 -3.57 12.98 -4.64
N PRO A 166 -3.29 14.30 -4.59
CA PRO A 166 -2.31 14.85 -3.65
C PRO A 166 -2.59 14.39 -2.21
N GLN A 167 -1.56 13.93 -1.49
CA GLN A 167 -1.73 13.31 -0.15
C GLN A 167 -2.52 14.18 0.82
N PHE A 168 -2.23 15.49 0.83
CA PHE A 168 -2.97 16.46 1.63
C PHE A 168 -4.49 16.40 1.40
N LEU A 169 -4.93 16.31 0.13
CA LEU A 169 -6.35 16.23 -0.20
C LEU A 169 -6.96 14.89 0.18
N ARG A 170 -6.19 13.80 0.12
CA ARG A 170 -6.66 12.50 0.59
C ARG A 170 -6.89 12.53 2.10
N TRP A 171 -5.91 13.02 2.86
CA TRP A 171 -5.96 13.04 4.33
C TRP A 171 -6.98 14.03 4.91
N LEU A 172 -7.38 15.05 4.16
CA LEU A 172 -8.42 16.00 4.58
C LEU A 172 -9.83 15.37 4.62
N THR A 173 -10.03 14.24 3.92
CA THR A 173 -11.33 13.59 3.69
C THR A 173 -11.39 12.18 4.26
#